data_AF-A6XGU2-F1
#
_entry.id   AF-A6XGU2-F1
#
_cell.length_a   1.000
_cell.length_b   1.000
_cell.length_c   1.000
_cell.angle_alpha   90.00
_cell.angle_beta   90.00
_cell.angle_gamma   90.00
#
_symmetry.space_group_name_H-M   'P 1'
#
loop_
_entity.id
_entity.type
_entity.pdbx_description
1 polymer ?
#
loop_
_entity_poly.entity_id
_entity_poly.type
_entity_poly.pdbx_seq_one_letter_code
_entity_poly.pdbx_strand_id
1 'polypeptide(L)'
;AMIDKLNPSNTPGRISIIVRMGAKKLREKLPQLIDAVNRSGHIVTWVCDPMHGNTETVNNFKTRRFEKIRAEIEAFFDVHESMNTVPGGVHLELTGDNVTECMGGGSSVSAEDLNDRYHTHCDPRLNAEQSL
;
A
#
# COMPACT_ATOMS: atom_id res chain seq x y z
N ALA A 1 19.48 -11.44 5.92
CA ALA A 1 20.57 -10.46 5.69
C ALA A 1 20.26 -9.06 6.22
N MET A 2 19.24 -8.34 5.71
CA MET A 2 18.93 -6.99 6.22
C MET A 2 18.25 -7.04 7.60
N ILE A 3 17.35 -7.99 7.81
CA ILE A 3 16.68 -8.20 9.11
C ILE A 3 17.71 -8.51 10.21
N ASP A 4 18.67 -9.40 9.95
CA ASP A 4 19.78 -9.70 10.89
C ASP A 4 20.54 -8.45 11.34
N LYS A 5 20.80 -7.52 10.42
CA LYS A 5 21.55 -6.29 10.71
C LYS A 5 20.72 -5.27 11.49
N LEU A 6 19.43 -5.15 11.18
CA LEU A 6 18.55 -4.12 11.74
C LEU A 6 17.79 -4.59 13.00
N ASN A 7 17.65 -5.91 13.19
CA ASN A 7 17.02 -6.55 14.34
C ASN A 7 17.84 -7.75 14.85
N PRO A 8 19.11 -7.54 15.25
CA PRO A 8 20.01 -8.62 15.68
C PRO A 8 19.49 -9.38 16.91
N SER A 9 18.70 -8.73 17.77
CA SER A 9 18.09 -9.35 18.96
C SER A 9 16.73 -9.99 18.67
N ASN A 10 16.27 -9.99 17.42
CA ASN A 10 14.96 -10.48 17.00
C ASN A 10 13.79 -9.96 17.84
N THR A 11 13.85 -8.69 18.25
CA THR A 11 12.81 -8.06 19.07
C THR A 11 11.53 -7.91 18.26
N PRO A 12 10.38 -8.47 18.68
CA PRO A 12 9.11 -8.30 17.98
C PRO A 12 8.74 -6.83 17.77
N GLY A 13 8.23 -6.49 16.59
CA GLY A 13 7.83 -5.12 16.25
C GLY A 13 8.97 -4.13 15.97
N ARG A 14 10.24 -4.52 16.17
CA ARG A 14 11.41 -3.66 15.85
C ARG A 14 11.51 -3.34 14.36
N ILE A 15 11.14 -4.29 13.50
CA ILE A 15 11.18 -4.14 12.04
C ILE A 15 9.80 -4.33 11.46
N SER A 16 9.41 -3.36 10.64
CA SER A 16 8.28 -3.49 9.72
C SER A 16 8.80 -3.73 8.31
N ILE A 17 8.23 -4.73 7.63
CA ILE A 17 8.44 -4.94 6.19
C ILE A 17 7.24 -4.35 5.47
N ILE A 18 7.47 -3.24 4.75
CA ILE A 18 6.44 -2.55 3.98
C ILE A 18 6.48 -3.10 2.55
N VAL A 19 5.38 -3.67 2.08
CA VAL A 19 5.23 -4.19 0.71
C VAL A 19 4.35 -3.29 -0.13
N ARG A 20 4.80 -3.03 -1.37
CA ARG A 20 4.14 -2.15 -2.35
C ARG A 20 4.37 -2.69 -3.76
N MET A 21 3.49 -3.57 -4.21
CA MET A 21 3.71 -4.41 -5.39
C MET A 21 2.63 -4.24 -6.47
N GLY A 22 1.46 -3.70 -6.13
CA GLY A 22 0.24 -3.85 -6.91
C GLY A 22 -0.42 -5.21 -6.65
N ALA A 23 -1.75 -5.25 -6.59
CA ALA A 23 -2.54 -6.41 -6.16
C ALA A 23 -2.15 -7.75 -6.80
N LYS A 24 -1.94 -7.78 -8.13
CA LYS A 24 -1.57 -9.00 -8.87
C LYS A 24 -0.21 -9.53 -8.41
N LYS A 25 0.82 -8.67 -8.44
CA LYS A 25 2.18 -9.05 -8.06
C LYS A 25 2.27 -9.39 -6.57
N LEU A 26 1.48 -8.72 -5.73
CA LEU A 26 1.41 -9.02 -4.30
C LEU A 26 0.98 -10.48 -4.09
N ARG A 27 -0.12 -10.92 -4.71
CA ARG A 27 -0.56 -12.33 -4.64
C ARG A 27 0.50 -13.32 -5.13
N GLU A 28 1.25 -12.95 -6.16
CA GLU A 28 2.29 -13.81 -6.74
C GLU A 28 3.58 -13.87 -5.90
N LYS A 29 3.95 -12.80 -5.19
CA LYS A 29 5.29 -12.62 -4.61
C LYS A 29 5.34 -12.59 -3.09
N LEU A 30 4.31 -12.06 -2.43
CA LEU A 30 4.28 -11.95 -0.98
C LEU A 30 4.38 -13.32 -0.27
N PRO A 31 3.72 -14.40 -0.72
CA PRO A 31 3.83 -15.71 -0.06
C PRO A 31 5.28 -16.21 0.05
N GLN A 32 6.09 -16.01 -0.99
CA GLN A 32 7.50 -16.42 -1.01
C GLN A 32 8.35 -15.61 -0.02
N LEU A 33 8.05 -14.32 0.15
CA LEU A 33 8.74 -13.47 1.13
C LEU A 33 8.35 -13.84 2.56
N ILE A 34 7.07 -14.07 2.83
CA ILE A 34 6.59 -14.51 4.14
C ILE A 34 7.25 -15.82 4.53
N ASP A 35 7.24 -16.81 3.65
CA ASP A 35 7.88 -18.11 3.88
C ASP A 35 9.39 -17.98 4.14
N ALA A 36 10.11 -17.16 3.38
CA ALA A 36 11.53 -16.91 3.61
C ALA A 36 11.81 -16.26 4.98
N VAL A 37 10.99 -15.29 5.41
CA VAL A 37 11.13 -14.64 6.72
C VAL A 37 10.79 -15.63 7.85
N ASN A 38 9.72 -16.41 7.70
CA ASN A 38 9.34 -17.44 8.68
C ASN A 38 10.44 -18.49 8.86
N ARG A 39 11.03 -18.98 7.76
CA ARG A 39 12.16 -19.94 7.81
C ARG A 39 13.41 -19.35 8.46
N SER A 40 13.59 -18.04 8.38
CA SER A 40 14.71 -17.36 9.06
C SER A 40 14.48 -17.18 10.57
N GLY A 41 13.27 -17.47 11.08
CA GLY A 41 12.93 -17.32 12.50
C GLY A 41 12.75 -15.87 12.96
N HIS A 42 12.76 -14.90 12.05
CA HIS A 42 12.60 -13.50 12.38
C HIS A 42 11.15 -13.11 12.63
N ILE A 43 10.92 -12.26 13.63
CA ILE A 43 9.62 -11.69 13.94
C ILE A 43 9.57 -10.26 13.40
N VAL A 44 8.68 -10.03 12.43
CA VAL A 44 8.50 -8.73 11.76
C VAL A 44 7.03 -8.33 11.74
N THR A 45 6.77 -7.04 11.60
CA THR A 45 5.43 -6.51 11.30
C THR A 45 5.28 -6.38 9.79
N TRP A 46 4.28 -7.04 9.21
CA TRP A 46 3.95 -6.87 7.79
C TRP A 46 3.05 -5.66 7.59
N VAL A 47 3.41 -4.79 6.66
CA VAL A 47 2.64 -3.57 6.37
C VAL A 47 2.40 -3.47 4.86
N CYS A 48 1.17 -3.20 4.46
CA CYS A 48 0.84 -2.94 3.06
C CYS A 48 0.93 -1.44 2.77
N ASP A 49 1.69 -1.07 1.74
CA ASP A 49 1.63 0.24 1.09
C ASP A 49 0.97 0.06 -0.28
N PRO A 50 -0.36 0.23 -0.36
CA PRO A 50 -1.13 0.08 -1.58
C PRO A 50 -1.05 1.33 -2.48
N MET A 51 -0.26 2.33 -2.11
CA MET A 51 -0.23 3.63 -2.79
C MET A 51 0.79 3.59 -3.91
N HIS A 52 2.05 3.41 -3.52
CA HIS A 52 3.16 3.66 -4.43
C HIS A 52 3.33 2.55 -5.49
N GLY A 53 2.77 1.36 -5.29
CA GLY A 53 2.74 0.29 -6.29
C GLY A 53 1.74 0.53 -7.44
N ASN A 54 0.79 1.47 -7.25
CA ASN A 54 -0.38 1.64 -8.12
C ASN A 54 -0.43 3.00 -8.84
N THR A 55 0.64 3.78 -8.82
CA THR A 55 0.72 5.06 -9.53
C THR A 55 0.72 4.87 -11.04
N GLU A 56 -0.10 5.63 -11.74
CA GLU A 56 -0.17 5.73 -13.20
C GLU A 56 -0.24 7.18 -13.65
N THR A 57 -0.11 7.44 -14.96
CA THR A 57 -0.27 8.79 -15.52
C THR A 57 -1.54 8.85 -16.37
N VAL A 58 -2.42 9.81 -16.08
CA VAL A 58 -3.68 10.06 -16.80
C VAL A 58 -3.80 11.57 -17.02
N ASN A 59 -4.13 12.01 -18.24
CA ASN A 59 -4.26 13.44 -18.59
C ASN A 59 -3.06 14.32 -18.14
N ASN A 60 -1.84 13.78 -18.20
CA ASN A 60 -0.59 14.39 -17.71
C ASN A 60 -0.47 14.55 -16.19
N PHE A 61 -1.41 14.03 -15.40
CA PHE A 61 -1.31 13.95 -13.95
C PHE A 61 -0.83 12.58 -13.50
N LYS A 62 0.04 12.53 -12.50
CA LYS A 62 0.28 11.28 -11.76
C LYS A 62 -0.95 11.04 -10.90
N THR A 63 -1.57 9.88 -11.01
CA THR A 63 -2.77 9.55 -10.24
C THR A 63 -2.71 8.09 -9.79
N ARG A 64 -3.63 7.71 -8.91
CA ARG A 64 -3.86 6.33 -8.48
C ARG A 64 -5.37 6.10 -8.52
N ARG A 65 -5.78 4.94 -9.00
CA ARG A 65 -7.19 4.52 -8.95
C ARG A 65 -7.48 3.93 -7.58
N PHE A 66 -8.51 4.45 -6.93
CA PHE A 66 -8.97 3.96 -5.63
C PHE A 66 -9.20 2.45 -5.62
N GLU A 67 -9.75 1.88 -6.69
CA GLU A 67 -10.02 0.45 -6.80
C GLU A 67 -8.74 -0.38 -6.83
N LYS A 68 -7.64 0.14 -7.41
CA LYS A 68 -6.34 -0.55 -7.40
C LYS A 68 -5.70 -0.52 -6.01
N ILE A 69 -5.82 0.61 -5.31
CA ILE A 69 -5.39 0.74 -3.91
C ILE A 69 -6.13 -0.28 -3.05
N ARG A 70 -7.48 -0.29 -3.13
CA ARG A 70 -8.33 -1.24 -2.41
C ARG A 70 -7.99 -2.69 -2.74
N ALA A 71 -7.83 -3.02 -4.02
CA ALA A 71 -7.51 -4.38 -4.46
C ALA A 71 -6.16 -4.89 -3.93
N GLU A 72 -5.17 -4.00 -3.70
CA GLU A 72 -3.90 -4.40 -3.09
C GLU A 72 -4.02 -4.64 -1.59
N ILE A 73 -4.84 -3.86 -0.88
CA ILE A 73 -5.19 -4.13 0.52
C ILE A 73 -5.90 -5.49 0.62
N GLU A 74 -6.93 -5.73 -0.19
CA GLU A 74 -7.63 -7.03 -0.25
C GLU A 74 -6.65 -8.18 -0.50
N ALA A 75 -5.75 -8.02 -1.49
CA ALA A 75 -4.71 -9.01 -1.79
C ALA A 75 -3.79 -9.30 -0.60
N PHE A 76 -3.43 -8.27 0.16
CA PHE A 76 -2.58 -8.38 1.33
C PHE A 76 -3.24 -9.20 2.44
N PHE A 77 -4.52 -8.96 2.71
CA PHE A 77 -5.30 -9.76 3.64
C PHE A 77 -5.47 -11.21 3.16
N ASP A 78 -5.83 -11.43 1.88
CA ASP A 78 -5.99 -12.78 1.30
C ASP A 78 -4.72 -13.63 1.46
N VAL A 79 -3.56 -13.03 1.16
CA VAL A 79 -2.27 -13.74 1.29
C VAL A 79 -1.98 -14.06 2.75
N HIS A 80 -2.19 -13.11 3.67
CA HIS A 80 -1.94 -13.35 5.09
C HIS A 80 -2.87 -14.42 5.67
N GLU A 81 -4.15 -14.43 5.27
CA GLU A 81 -5.11 -15.46 5.63
C GLU A 81 -4.68 -16.85 5.12
N SER A 82 -4.37 -16.96 3.81
CA SER A 82 -3.93 -18.24 3.23
C SER A 82 -2.62 -18.78 3.81
N MET A 83 -1.75 -17.89 4.27
CA MET A 83 -0.47 -18.21 4.89
C MET A 83 -0.56 -18.38 6.42
N ASN A 84 -1.75 -18.18 7.02
CA ASN A 84 -1.96 -18.17 8.47
C ASN A 84 -0.98 -17.25 9.21
N THR A 85 -0.86 -16.00 8.74
CA THR A 85 0.01 -14.96 9.30
C THR A 85 -0.79 -13.68 9.57
N VAL A 86 -0.22 -12.75 10.33
CA VAL A 86 -0.93 -11.53 10.76
C VAL A 86 -0.68 -10.38 9.78
N PRO A 87 -1.71 -9.79 9.15
CA PRO A 87 -1.60 -8.54 8.41
C PRO A 87 -1.44 -7.38 9.41
N GLY A 88 -0.21 -6.88 9.56
CA GLY A 88 0.17 -5.99 10.66
C GLY A 88 -0.25 -4.52 10.52
N GLY A 89 -0.60 -4.06 9.32
CA GLY A 89 -1.12 -2.70 9.11
C GLY A 89 -1.08 -2.24 7.66
N VAL A 90 -1.50 -0.99 7.45
CA VAL A 90 -1.48 -0.29 6.16
C VAL A 90 -0.75 1.05 6.28
N HIS A 91 -0.07 1.46 5.22
CA HIS A 91 0.63 2.74 5.10
C HIS A 91 0.03 3.48 3.89
N LEU A 92 -0.72 4.55 4.17
CA LEU A 92 -1.43 5.34 3.17
C LEU A 92 -0.88 6.77 3.07
N GLU A 93 -1.02 7.37 1.89
CA GLU A 93 -0.78 8.79 1.66
C GLU A 93 -2.15 9.48 1.52
N LEU A 94 -2.50 10.32 2.48
CA LEU A 94 -3.81 10.96 2.55
C LEU A 94 -3.72 12.42 3.00
N THR A 95 -4.77 13.19 2.73
CA THR A 95 -4.99 14.53 3.26
C THR A 95 -6.45 14.69 3.71
N GLY A 96 -6.69 15.51 4.72
CA GLY A 96 -8.05 15.89 5.15
C GLY A 96 -8.73 16.89 4.22
N ASP A 97 -8.04 17.33 3.16
CA ASP A 97 -8.59 18.23 2.15
C ASP A 97 -9.39 17.47 1.09
N ASN A 98 -10.37 18.15 0.49
CA ASN A 98 -11.11 17.63 -0.67
C ASN A 98 -10.33 17.85 -1.98
N VAL A 99 -9.21 17.13 -2.14
CA VAL A 99 -8.37 17.17 -3.36
C VAL A 99 -8.87 16.20 -4.43
N THR A 100 -8.49 16.44 -5.68
CA THR A 100 -8.78 15.57 -6.84
C THR A 100 -7.51 14.91 -7.37
N GLU A 101 -6.78 14.23 -6.48
CA GLU A 101 -5.47 13.65 -6.79
C GLU A 101 -5.54 12.15 -7.16
N CYS A 102 -6.35 11.38 -6.44
CA CYS A 102 -6.67 9.99 -6.76
C CYS A 102 -8.04 9.88 -7.44
N MET A 103 -8.14 9.05 -8.47
CA MET A 103 -9.38 8.79 -9.21
C MET A 103 -10.29 7.78 -8.47
N GLY A 104 -11.60 7.91 -8.64
CA GLY A 104 -12.60 6.98 -8.08
C GLY A 104 -12.93 7.21 -6.61
N GLY A 105 -13.30 6.14 -5.91
CA GLY A 105 -13.74 6.20 -4.50
C GLY A 105 -15.11 6.85 -4.31
N GLY A 106 -15.48 7.16 -3.07
CA GLY A 106 -16.80 7.75 -2.72
C GLY A 106 -17.11 9.03 -3.51
N SER A 107 -16.12 9.91 -3.65
CA SER A 107 -16.24 11.18 -4.38
C SER A 107 -16.32 11.03 -5.91
N SER A 108 -16.12 9.82 -6.46
CA SER A 108 -16.19 9.53 -7.90
C SER A 108 -15.32 10.43 -8.79
N VAL A 109 -14.10 10.76 -8.34
CA VAL A 109 -13.17 11.65 -9.05
C VAL A 109 -12.83 11.08 -10.43
N SER A 110 -13.16 11.83 -11.49
CA SER A 110 -12.88 11.47 -12.89
C SER A 110 -11.47 11.89 -13.33
N ALA A 111 -11.11 11.58 -14.59
CA ALA A 111 -9.82 11.99 -15.14
C ALA A 111 -9.77 13.50 -15.45
N GLU A 112 -10.93 14.08 -15.70
CA GLU A 112 -11.13 15.51 -15.98
C GLU A 112 -11.03 16.33 -14.70
N ASP A 113 -11.54 15.79 -13.58
CA ASP A 113 -11.49 16.44 -12.26
C ASP A 113 -10.07 16.59 -11.72
N LEU A 114 -9.10 15.82 -12.25
CA LEU A 114 -7.68 15.90 -11.83
C LEU A 114 -7.08 17.29 -12.04
N ASN A 115 -7.65 18.14 -12.90
CA ASN A 115 -7.15 19.50 -13.11
C ASN A 115 -7.75 20.54 -12.14
N ASP A 116 -8.72 20.17 -11.30
CA ASP A 116 -9.43 21.10 -10.42
C ASP A 116 -8.64 21.42 -9.14
N ARG A 117 -8.31 20.38 -8.34
CA ARG A 117 -7.72 20.52 -7.00
C ARG A 117 -6.53 19.59 -6.78
N TYR A 118 -5.59 19.61 -7.72
CA TYR A 118 -4.35 18.83 -7.65
C TYR A 118 -3.25 19.65 -6.96
N HIS A 119 -3.10 19.43 -5.65
CA HIS A 119 -2.25 20.30 -4.81
C HIS A 119 -0.95 19.65 -4.36
N THR A 120 -0.82 18.33 -4.48
CA THR A 120 0.39 17.61 -4.12
C THR A 120 1.60 18.08 -4.94
N HIS A 121 2.75 18.14 -4.28
CA HIS A 121 4.03 18.45 -4.92
C HIS A 121 4.76 17.20 -5.44
N CYS A 122 4.26 16.00 -5.12
CA CYS A 122 4.89 14.75 -5.51
C CYS A 122 3.82 13.74 -5.94
N ASP A 123 3.37 12.88 -5.03
CA ASP A 123 2.48 11.79 -5.34
C ASP A 123 1.02 12.11 -4.97
N PRO A 124 0.05 11.58 -5.73
CA PRO A 124 -1.37 11.80 -5.52
C PRO A 124 -1.85 11.17 -4.21
N ARG A 125 -2.51 11.95 -3.35
CA ARG A 125 -2.99 11.52 -2.03
C ARG A 125 -4.47 11.14 -2.10
N LEU A 126 -4.92 10.27 -1.20
CA LEU A 126 -6.34 10.08 -0.94
C LEU A 126 -6.91 11.37 -0.34
N ASN A 127 -8.08 11.78 -0.82
CA ASN A 127 -8.82 12.89 -0.22
C ASN A 127 -9.55 12.44 1.05
N ALA A 128 -10.19 13.38 1.73
CA ALA A 128 -10.89 13.11 2.99
C ALA A 128 -11.93 11.98 2.90
N GLU A 129 -12.74 11.95 1.84
CA GLU A 129 -13.80 10.95 1.67
C GLU A 129 -13.24 9.59 1.26
N GLN A 130 -12.22 9.56 0.40
CA GLN A 130 -11.53 8.33 0.02
C GLN A 130 -10.73 7.69 1.17
N SER A 131 -10.42 8.46 2.22
CA SER A 131 -9.64 7.99 3.37
C SER A 131 -10.49 7.39 4.50
N LEU A 132 -11.81 7.57 4.44
CA LEU A 132 -12.78 7.10 5.44
C LEU A 132 -13.45 5.80 4.99
#